data_AF-A0A9W8XFT1-F1
#
_entry.id   AF-A0A9W8XFT1-F1
#
_cell.length_a   1.000
_cell.length_b   1.000
_cell.length_c   1.000
_cell.angle_alpha   90.00
_cell.angle_beta   90.00
_cell.angle_gamma   90.00
#
_symmetry.space_group_name_H-M   'P 1'
#
loop_
_entity.id
_entity.type
_entity.pdbx_description
1 polymer ?
#
loop_
_entity_poly.entity_id
_entity_poly.type
_entity_poly.pdbx_seq_one_letter_code
_entity_poly.pdbx_strand_id
1 'polypeptide(L)'
;MVPFRASQHNRRSLRDLDAEKDASRLQREERNKYNVVMTFPVHPLGLMQGPFEESMLDATGGTGFVPFKNPKKTIEQRQHMLCREHDAPELTWNFTYNCHWRNKSKGKYHPLLKTVAQIIFGVHLLHQHLEKSVADVADILLKHVNELDSFLQRANEDIEGSLKDMLFRRKCLKVPMEHVNEFDRLLDDRTYRFQLLEGNVTIERTINRMSQMLNDYLVDINTFQNANQQLDSYLLQIGHNWTAMDGDIGRIYSAMCGNTGGWAQFLQSLVAKAEKLGVVLVQVSSYCNEIEKRCGAASRRSMV
;
A
#
# COMPACT_ATOMS: atom_id res chain seq x y z
N MET A 1 -16.79 15.34 69.92
CA MET A 1 -18.22 14.99 69.71
C MET A 1 -18.52 15.11 68.22
N VAL A 2 -19.00 14.03 67.59
CA VAL A 2 -19.58 14.05 66.22
C VAL A 2 -21.00 14.61 66.32
N PRO A 3 -21.48 15.41 65.36
CA PRO A 3 -22.42 14.93 64.32
C PRO A 3 -22.27 15.69 62.96
N PHE A 4 -22.92 15.43 61.82
CA PHE A 4 -23.97 14.52 61.32
C PHE A 4 -23.75 14.43 59.78
N ARG A 5 -23.93 13.25 59.16
CA ARG A 5 -23.91 13.04 57.69
C ARG A 5 -25.19 13.59 57.05
N ALA A 6 -25.08 14.27 55.90
CA ALA A 6 -26.20 14.55 55.00
C ALA A 6 -25.98 13.89 53.63
N SER A 7 -26.95 13.07 53.26
CA SER A 7 -27.11 12.36 51.99
C SER A 7 -27.36 13.34 50.83
N GLN A 8 -26.55 13.26 49.76
CA GLN A 8 -26.89 13.92 48.49
C GLN A 8 -27.71 12.95 47.63
N HIS A 9 -29.01 13.24 47.53
CA HIS A 9 -29.91 12.60 46.60
C HIS A 9 -29.54 12.94 45.15
N ASN A 10 -29.28 11.89 44.38
CA ASN A 10 -29.05 11.90 42.95
C ASN A 10 -30.36 12.26 42.22
N ARG A 11 -30.56 13.53 41.82
CA ARG A 11 -31.63 13.94 40.91
C ARG A 11 -31.09 13.93 39.48
N ARG A 12 -31.12 12.76 38.84
CA ARG A 12 -31.00 12.68 37.37
C ARG A 12 -32.26 13.32 36.77
N SER A 13 -32.07 14.29 35.90
CA SER A 13 -33.15 14.98 35.18
C SER A 13 -33.89 13.99 34.28
N LEU A 14 -35.22 14.11 34.18
CA LEU A 14 -36.03 13.31 33.23
C LEU A 14 -35.52 13.46 31.78
N ARG A 15 -34.94 14.62 31.42
CA ARG A 15 -34.34 14.84 30.10
C ARG A 15 -33.07 14.03 29.86
N ASP A 16 -32.30 13.71 30.90
CA ASP A 16 -31.07 12.92 30.77
C ASP A 16 -31.38 11.43 30.57
N LEU A 17 -32.48 10.95 31.17
CA LEU A 17 -32.94 9.58 31.00
C LEU A 17 -33.53 9.32 29.61
N ASP A 18 -34.18 10.31 29.01
CA ASP A 18 -34.70 10.22 27.64
C ASP A 18 -33.57 10.31 26.61
N ALA A 19 -32.55 11.14 26.85
CA ALA A 19 -31.35 11.21 26.00
C ALA A 19 -30.50 9.92 26.07
N GLU A 20 -30.34 9.30 27.24
CA GLU A 20 -29.69 7.98 27.38
C GLU A 20 -30.49 6.87 26.70
N LYS A 21 -31.83 6.93 26.74
CA LYS A 21 -32.72 5.98 26.04
C LYS A 21 -32.67 6.14 24.54
N ASP A 22 -32.64 7.36 24.01
CA ASP A 22 -32.50 7.59 22.57
C ASP A 22 -31.10 7.22 22.07
N ALA A 23 -30.04 7.50 22.82
CA ALA A 23 -28.68 7.08 22.47
C ALA A 23 -28.53 5.55 22.48
N SER A 24 -29.12 4.87 23.47
CA SER A 24 -29.12 3.40 23.53
C SER A 24 -30.06 2.76 22.50
N ARG A 25 -31.13 3.44 22.09
CA ARG A 25 -32.02 3.02 21.00
C ARG A 25 -31.35 3.19 19.63
N LEU A 26 -30.63 4.29 19.41
CA LEU A 26 -29.81 4.51 18.21
C LEU A 26 -28.64 3.52 18.14
N GLN A 27 -27.94 3.23 19.24
CA GLN A 27 -26.92 2.18 19.27
C GLN A 27 -27.51 0.77 19.06
N ARG A 28 -28.74 0.53 19.53
CA ARG A 28 -29.45 -0.74 19.33
C ARG A 28 -30.01 -0.86 17.91
N GLU A 29 -30.40 0.24 17.28
CA GLU A 29 -30.81 0.32 15.88
C GLU A 29 -29.61 0.21 14.94
N GLU A 30 -28.45 0.81 15.27
CA GLU A 30 -27.17 0.58 14.58
C GLU A 30 -26.73 -0.88 14.73
N ARG A 31 -26.75 -1.46 15.94
CA ARG A 31 -26.49 -2.90 16.14
C ARG A 31 -27.49 -3.80 15.42
N ASN A 32 -28.77 -3.43 15.36
CA ASN A 32 -29.79 -4.21 14.67
C ASN A 32 -29.71 -4.09 13.14
N LYS A 33 -29.18 -2.98 12.60
CA LYS A 33 -28.96 -2.82 11.16
C LYS A 33 -27.89 -3.77 10.61
N TYR A 34 -26.99 -4.25 11.47
CA TYR A 34 -25.95 -5.25 11.14
C TYR A 34 -26.27 -6.68 11.63
N ASN A 35 -27.45 -6.91 12.23
CA ASN A 35 -27.91 -8.23 12.67
C ASN A 35 -28.84 -8.93 11.65
N VAL A 36 -28.80 -8.53 10.38
CA VAL A 36 -29.10 -9.50 9.32
C VAL A 36 -27.93 -10.47 9.35
N VAL A 37 -28.16 -11.73 9.74
CA VAL A 37 -27.17 -12.80 9.55
C VAL A 37 -26.94 -12.92 8.06
N MET A 38 -26.02 -12.13 7.52
CA MET A 38 -25.56 -12.24 6.15
C MET A 38 -24.80 -13.55 6.08
N THR A 39 -25.47 -14.60 5.62
CA THR A 39 -24.82 -15.87 5.32
C THR A 39 -24.02 -15.68 4.05
N PHE A 40 -22.74 -15.36 4.19
CA PHE A 40 -21.82 -15.33 3.06
C PHE A 40 -21.58 -16.74 2.52
N PRO A 41 -21.33 -16.89 1.21
CA PRO A 41 -20.84 -18.14 0.67
C PRO A 41 -19.56 -18.59 1.38
N VAL A 42 -19.40 -19.91 1.54
CA VAL A 42 -18.19 -20.50 2.11
C VAL A 42 -17.11 -20.51 1.03
N HIS A 43 -15.99 -19.86 1.33
CA HIS A 43 -14.81 -19.81 0.49
C HIS A 43 -14.08 -21.17 0.51
N PRO A 44 -13.57 -21.69 -0.63
CA PRO A 44 -12.89 -22.99 -0.69
C PRO A 44 -11.64 -23.08 0.19
N LEU A 45 -11.01 -21.94 0.48
CA LEU A 45 -9.91 -21.82 1.43
C LEU A 45 -10.37 -21.06 2.67
N GLY A 46 -10.38 -21.71 3.84
CA GLY A 46 -10.85 -21.10 5.08
C GLY A 46 -10.08 -19.84 5.49
N LEU A 47 -8.77 -19.79 5.23
CA LEU A 47 -7.93 -18.61 5.50
C LEU A 47 -8.30 -17.37 4.65
N MET A 48 -9.02 -17.56 3.54
CA MET A 48 -9.48 -16.48 2.65
C MET A 48 -10.94 -16.09 2.90
N GLN A 49 -11.65 -16.77 3.82
CA GLN A 49 -13.04 -16.45 4.16
C GLN A 49 -13.21 -14.99 4.58
N GLY A 50 -12.42 -14.54 5.56
CA GLY A 50 -12.52 -13.17 6.07
C GLY A 50 -12.27 -12.08 5.00
N PRO A 51 -11.17 -12.14 4.24
CA PRO A 51 -10.94 -11.21 3.11
C PRO A 51 -12.10 -11.22 2.09
N PHE A 52 -12.62 -12.40 1.77
CA PHE A 52 -13.75 -12.56 0.85
C PHE A 52 -15.02 -11.88 1.38
N GLU A 53 -15.41 -12.16 2.62
CA GLU A 53 -16.59 -11.54 3.25
C GLU A 53 -16.50 -10.01 3.29
N GLU A 54 -15.33 -9.49 3.70
CA GLU A 54 -15.11 -8.05 3.74
C GLU A 54 -15.22 -7.42 2.33
N SER A 55 -14.66 -8.07 1.30
CA SER A 55 -14.77 -7.56 -0.08
C SER A 55 -16.21 -7.55 -0.61
N MET A 56 -17.06 -8.50 -0.18
CA MET A 56 -18.48 -8.52 -0.53
C MET A 56 -19.24 -7.38 0.16
N LEU A 57 -18.91 -7.11 1.43
CA LEU A 57 -19.45 -5.96 2.17
C LEU A 57 -18.98 -4.62 1.58
N ASP A 58 -17.73 -4.53 1.13
CA ASP A 58 -17.19 -3.35 0.46
C ASP A 58 -17.94 -3.05 -0.84
N ALA A 59 -18.21 -4.08 -1.65
CA ALA A 59 -18.93 -3.94 -2.92
C ALA A 59 -20.38 -3.45 -2.73
N THR A 60 -21.01 -3.75 -1.59
CA THR A 60 -22.36 -3.29 -1.24
C THR A 60 -22.37 -1.96 -0.48
N GLY A 61 -21.19 -1.37 -0.22
CA GLY A 61 -21.04 -0.14 0.56
C GLY A 61 -21.26 -0.32 2.06
N GLY A 62 -21.43 -1.56 2.54
CA GLY A 62 -21.77 -1.88 3.93
C GLY A 62 -20.68 -1.52 4.95
N THR A 63 -19.43 -1.44 4.52
CA THR A 63 -18.27 -1.06 5.35
C THR A 63 -17.97 0.44 5.32
N GLY A 64 -18.55 1.19 4.38
CA GLY A 64 -18.12 2.54 4.05
C GLY A 64 -16.67 2.63 3.56
N PHE A 65 -16.09 1.50 3.13
CA PHE A 65 -14.78 1.44 2.49
C PHE A 65 -14.80 2.21 1.18
N VAL A 66 -13.76 3.01 0.96
CA VAL A 66 -13.53 3.66 -0.32
C VAL A 66 -12.41 2.88 -1.01
N PRO A 67 -12.70 2.14 -2.09
CA PRO A 67 -11.68 1.42 -2.83
C PRO A 67 -10.52 2.33 -3.21
N PHE A 68 -9.32 1.79 -3.13
CA PHE A 68 -8.16 2.45 -3.67
C PHE A 68 -8.40 2.67 -5.17
N LYS A 69 -8.27 3.93 -5.60
CA LYS A 69 -8.41 4.30 -7.00
C LYS A 69 -7.03 4.50 -7.56
N ASN A 70 -6.68 3.71 -8.59
CA ASN A 70 -5.45 3.93 -9.33
C ASN A 70 -5.37 5.40 -9.75
N PRO A 71 -4.27 6.11 -9.42
CA PRO A 71 -4.15 7.51 -9.74
C PRO A 71 -4.11 7.64 -11.26
N LYS A 72 -4.95 8.52 -11.83
CA LYS A 72 -4.88 8.93 -13.24
C LYS A 72 -3.72 9.91 -13.44
N LYS A 73 -2.51 9.47 -13.12
CA LYS A 73 -1.29 10.28 -13.14
C LYS A 73 -0.18 9.52 -13.85
N THR A 74 0.59 10.21 -14.69
CA THR A 74 1.77 9.63 -15.33
C THR A 74 2.88 9.40 -14.30
N ILE A 75 3.87 8.57 -14.65
CA ILE A 75 5.04 8.34 -13.81
C ILE A 75 5.75 9.66 -13.46
N GLU A 76 5.88 10.59 -14.42
CA GLU A 76 6.52 11.90 -14.19
C GLU A 76 5.75 12.73 -13.16
N GLN A 77 4.42 12.70 -13.21
CA GLN A 77 3.58 13.41 -12.25
C GLN A 77 3.71 12.81 -10.85
N ARG A 78 3.73 11.47 -10.72
CA ARG A 78 3.90 10.81 -9.43
C ARG A 78 5.28 11.08 -8.83
N GLN A 79 6.33 11.02 -9.66
CA GLN A 79 7.70 11.35 -9.25
C GLN A 79 7.84 12.84 -8.86
N HIS A 80 7.14 13.74 -9.55
CA HIS A 80 7.11 15.15 -9.17
C HIS A 80 6.50 15.35 -7.77
N MET A 81 5.36 14.72 -7.50
CA MET A 81 4.68 14.80 -6.20
C MET A 81 5.53 14.21 -5.08
N LEU A 82 6.21 13.09 -5.35
CA LEU A 82 7.14 12.45 -4.43
C LEU A 82 8.30 13.38 -4.05
N CYS A 83 8.91 14.03 -5.05
CA CYS A 83 10.20 14.71 -4.88
C CYS A 83 10.13 16.22 -4.62
N ARG A 84 9.12 16.93 -5.14
CA ARG A 84 9.16 18.41 -5.25
C ARG A 84 8.22 19.17 -4.34
N GLU A 85 7.10 18.58 -3.92
CA GLU A 85 6.11 19.29 -3.11
C GLU A 85 6.49 19.26 -1.62
N HIS A 86 7.00 20.37 -1.06
CA HIS A 86 7.59 20.42 0.29
C HIS A 86 6.66 19.91 1.40
N ASP A 87 5.43 20.44 1.48
CA ASP A 87 4.48 20.18 2.58
C ASP A 87 3.34 19.24 2.19
N ALA A 88 3.54 18.45 1.13
CA ALA A 88 2.56 17.51 0.64
C ALA A 88 2.27 16.39 1.67
N PRO A 89 1.00 16.21 2.09
CA PRO A 89 0.59 15.09 2.92
C PRO A 89 0.88 13.75 2.22
N GLU A 90 1.19 12.70 2.99
CA GLU A 90 1.60 11.41 2.43
C GLU A 90 0.67 10.87 1.34
N LEU A 91 -0.64 10.91 1.56
CA LEU A 91 -1.66 10.44 0.61
C LEU A 91 -1.70 11.20 -0.72
N THR A 92 -1.01 12.33 -0.86
CA THR A 92 -0.97 13.08 -2.12
C THR A 92 0.18 12.64 -3.03
N TRP A 93 1.19 11.93 -2.50
CA TRP A 93 2.36 11.48 -3.25
C TRP A 93 2.63 9.97 -3.14
N ASN A 94 2.13 9.29 -2.10
CA ASN A 94 2.30 7.86 -1.89
C ASN A 94 1.05 7.09 -2.35
N PHE A 95 1.11 6.52 -3.55
CA PHE A 95 0.00 5.83 -4.21
C PHE A 95 0.04 4.31 -4.05
N THR A 96 0.65 3.80 -2.98
CA THR A 96 0.70 2.37 -2.65
C THR A 96 -0.61 1.91 -2.01
N TYR A 97 -0.94 0.61 -2.13
CA TYR A 97 -2.13 0.09 -1.46
C TYR A 97 -1.98 0.19 0.06
N ASN A 98 -0.80 -0.15 0.59
CA ASN A 98 -0.54 -0.11 2.02
C ASN A 98 -0.69 1.30 2.60
N CYS A 99 -0.17 2.35 1.94
CA CYS A 99 -0.37 3.74 2.37
C CYS A 99 -1.85 4.10 2.47
N HIS A 100 -2.62 3.79 1.42
CA HIS A 100 -4.04 4.09 1.42
C HIS A 100 -4.81 3.28 2.46
N TRP A 101 -4.47 2.00 2.63
CA TRP A 101 -5.10 1.10 3.58
C TRP A 101 -4.86 1.53 5.03
N ARG A 102 -3.62 1.81 5.41
CA ARG A 102 -3.26 2.21 6.78
C ARG A 102 -3.80 3.59 7.18
N ASN A 103 -4.04 4.47 6.20
CA ASN A 103 -4.61 5.81 6.44
C ASN A 103 -6.16 5.88 6.31
N LYS A 104 -6.81 4.84 5.78
CA LYS A 104 -8.27 4.79 5.60
C LYS A 104 -8.86 3.47 6.13
N SER A 105 -8.37 3.02 7.28
CA SER A 105 -8.51 1.66 7.81
C SER A 105 -9.88 1.32 8.41
N LYS A 106 -10.96 1.45 7.62
CA LYS A 106 -12.24 0.80 7.96
C LYS A 106 -12.25 -0.71 7.62
N GLY A 107 -11.27 -1.19 6.83
CA GLY A 107 -11.14 -2.60 6.45
C GLY A 107 -10.03 -3.32 7.23
N LYS A 108 -10.32 -4.55 7.67
CA LYS A 108 -9.41 -5.46 8.38
C LYS A 108 -8.42 -6.14 7.45
N TYR A 109 -8.76 -6.31 6.17
CA TYR A 109 -7.95 -7.05 5.22
C TYR A 109 -7.34 -6.16 4.15
N HIS A 110 -6.08 -6.45 3.81
CA HIS A 110 -5.36 -5.74 2.77
C HIS A 110 -6.09 -5.85 1.41
N PRO A 111 -6.20 -4.77 0.61
CA PRO A 111 -6.93 -4.80 -0.66
C PRO A 111 -6.47 -5.90 -1.63
N LEU A 112 -5.16 -6.07 -1.82
CA LEU A 112 -4.63 -7.13 -2.71
C LEU A 112 -5.00 -8.55 -2.24
N LEU A 113 -5.08 -8.79 -0.92
CA LEU A 113 -5.52 -10.08 -0.38
C LEU A 113 -6.99 -10.34 -0.69
N LYS A 114 -7.83 -9.29 -0.58
CA LYS A 114 -9.25 -9.34 -0.93
C LYS A 114 -9.46 -9.63 -2.42
N THR A 115 -8.70 -8.98 -3.29
CA THR A 115 -8.75 -9.22 -4.74
C THR A 115 -8.39 -10.67 -5.08
N VAL A 116 -7.34 -11.22 -4.49
CA VAL A 116 -6.97 -12.63 -4.72
C VAL A 116 -8.01 -13.60 -4.15
N ALA A 117 -8.60 -13.31 -2.98
CA ALA A 117 -9.70 -14.11 -2.44
C ALA A 117 -10.91 -14.15 -3.40
N GLN A 118 -11.27 -13.01 -4.02
CA GLN A 118 -12.31 -12.96 -5.05
C GLN A 118 -11.95 -13.79 -6.29
N ILE A 119 -10.68 -13.76 -6.74
CA ILE A 119 -10.22 -14.58 -7.86
C ILE A 119 -10.35 -16.08 -7.54
N ILE A 120 -9.87 -16.52 -6.37
CA ILE A 120 -9.96 -17.92 -5.94
C ILE A 120 -11.42 -18.37 -5.91
N PHE A 121 -12.30 -17.55 -5.34
CA PHE A 121 -13.73 -17.83 -5.30
C PHE A 121 -14.37 -17.87 -6.68
N GLY A 122 -14.02 -16.94 -7.58
CA GLY A 122 -14.53 -16.93 -8.95
C GLY A 122 -14.13 -18.19 -9.74
N VAL A 123 -12.88 -18.64 -9.61
CA VAL A 123 -12.44 -19.93 -10.19
C VAL A 123 -13.18 -21.09 -9.55
N HIS A 124 -13.43 -21.04 -8.25
CA HIS A 124 -14.19 -22.07 -7.54
C HIS A 124 -15.64 -22.19 -8.02
N LEU A 125 -16.31 -21.07 -8.32
CA LEU A 125 -17.65 -21.10 -8.90
C LEU A 125 -17.65 -21.93 -10.19
N LEU A 126 -16.73 -21.65 -11.11
CA LEU A 126 -16.57 -22.39 -12.36
C LEU A 126 -16.27 -23.88 -12.12
N HIS A 127 -15.36 -24.17 -11.18
CA HIS A 127 -14.98 -25.54 -10.86
C HIS A 127 -16.14 -26.37 -10.29
N GLN A 128 -17.05 -25.76 -9.55
CA GLN A 128 -18.18 -26.44 -8.93
C GLN A 128 -19.48 -26.30 -9.73
N HIS A 129 -19.45 -25.68 -10.91
CA HIS A 129 -20.63 -25.36 -11.72
C HIS A 129 -21.69 -24.58 -10.92
N LEU A 130 -21.23 -23.65 -10.07
CA LEU A 130 -22.07 -22.80 -9.22
C LEU A 130 -22.31 -21.41 -9.84
N GLU A 131 -21.68 -21.13 -10.98
CA GLU A 131 -21.92 -19.94 -11.76
C GLU A 131 -23.32 -19.92 -12.37
N LYS A 132 -23.92 -18.73 -12.45
CA LYS A 132 -25.12 -18.52 -13.27
C LYS A 132 -24.79 -18.36 -14.76
N SER A 133 -23.58 -17.87 -15.03
CA SER A 133 -23.06 -17.54 -16.36
C SER A 133 -21.54 -17.61 -16.31
N VAL A 134 -20.96 -18.45 -17.16
CA VAL A 134 -19.49 -18.53 -17.32
C VAL A 134 -18.93 -17.18 -17.77
N ALA A 135 -19.65 -16.49 -18.66
CA ALA A 135 -19.24 -15.17 -19.16
C ALA A 135 -19.20 -14.11 -18.05
N ASP A 136 -20.20 -14.08 -17.17
CA ASP A 136 -20.24 -13.10 -16.07
C ASP A 136 -19.09 -13.32 -15.09
N VAL A 137 -18.79 -14.58 -14.78
CA VAL A 137 -17.65 -14.92 -13.90
C VAL A 137 -16.33 -14.58 -14.59
N ALA A 138 -16.18 -14.87 -15.88
CA ALA A 138 -15.00 -14.50 -16.65
C ALA A 138 -14.76 -12.98 -16.65
N ASP A 139 -15.81 -12.17 -16.84
CA ASP A 139 -15.73 -10.71 -16.80
C ASP A 139 -15.32 -10.17 -15.42
N ILE A 140 -15.79 -10.80 -14.35
CA ILE A 140 -15.40 -10.45 -12.97
C ILE A 140 -13.94 -10.82 -12.72
N LEU A 141 -13.54 -12.04 -13.08
CA LEU A 141 -12.15 -12.50 -12.95
C LEU A 141 -11.20 -11.59 -13.72
N LEU A 142 -11.54 -11.22 -14.95
CA LEU A 142 -10.72 -10.33 -15.78
C LEU A 142 -10.53 -8.95 -15.11
N LYS A 143 -11.56 -8.39 -14.46
CA LYS A 143 -11.42 -7.13 -13.72
C LYS A 143 -10.42 -7.25 -12.58
N HIS A 144 -10.48 -8.33 -11.82
CA HIS A 144 -9.56 -8.56 -10.69
C HIS A 144 -8.13 -8.86 -11.16
N VAL A 145 -7.96 -9.64 -12.24
CA VAL A 145 -6.66 -9.85 -12.90
C VAL A 145 -6.06 -8.51 -13.32
N ASN A 146 -6.83 -7.67 -14.03
CA ASN A 146 -6.39 -6.34 -14.47
C ASN A 146 -6.03 -5.41 -13.30
N GLU A 147 -6.69 -5.54 -12.15
CA GLU A 147 -6.36 -4.78 -10.94
C GLU A 147 -4.98 -5.16 -10.39
N LEU A 148 -4.67 -6.46 -10.34
CA LEU A 148 -3.38 -6.99 -9.92
C LEU A 148 -2.27 -6.65 -10.91
N ASP A 149 -2.53 -6.75 -12.22
CA ASP A 149 -1.57 -6.33 -13.26
C ASP A 149 -1.27 -4.83 -13.17
N SER A 150 -2.31 -4.01 -12.95
CA SER A 150 -2.15 -2.56 -12.74
C SER A 150 -1.34 -2.24 -11.48
N PHE A 151 -1.46 -3.05 -10.43
CA PHE A 151 -0.59 -2.96 -9.25
C PHE A 151 0.87 -3.22 -9.63
N LEU A 152 1.15 -4.35 -10.28
CA LEU A 152 2.51 -4.76 -10.65
C LEU A 152 3.17 -3.73 -11.57
N GLN A 153 2.45 -3.27 -12.59
CA GLN A 153 2.94 -2.25 -13.52
C GLN A 153 3.34 -0.97 -12.79
N ARG A 154 2.46 -0.43 -11.95
CA ARG A 154 2.74 0.81 -11.21
C ARG A 154 3.88 0.64 -10.21
N ALA A 155 3.91 -0.47 -9.46
CA ALA A 155 5.01 -0.75 -8.55
C ALA A 155 6.35 -0.77 -9.28
N ASN A 156 6.39 -1.39 -10.47
CA ASN A 156 7.57 -1.39 -11.32
C ASN A 156 7.97 0.03 -11.76
N GLU A 157 7.02 0.79 -12.31
CA GLU A 157 7.24 2.16 -12.76
C GLU A 157 7.78 3.05 -11.64
N ASP A 158 7.16 3.00 -10.46
CA ASP A 158 7.51 3.89 -9.35
C ASP A 158 8.87 3.51 -8.73
N ILE A 159 9.20 2.22 -8.64
CA ILE A 159 10.51 1.75 -8.17
C ILE A 159 11.60 2.08 -9.20
N GLU A 160 11.40 1.82 -10.49
CA GLU A 160 12.38 2.12 -11.53
C GLU A 160 12.62 3.62 -11.70
N GLY A 161 11.55 4.42 -11.66
CA GLY A 161 11.65 5.88 -11.69
C GLY A 161 12.47 6.42 -10.54
N SER A 162 12.20 5.94 -9.33
CA SER A 162 12.94 6.33 -8.12
C SER A 162 14.40 5.87 -8.16
N LEU A 163 14.66 4.66 -8.67
CA LEU A 163 16.02 4.15 -8.85
C LEU A 163 16.82 5.00 -9.84
N LYS A 164 16.20 5.40 -10.96
CA LYS A 164 16.83 6.29 -11.95
C LYS A 164 17.20 7.64 -11.34
N ASP A 165 16.28 8.26 -10.59
CA ASP A 165 16.54 9.54 -9.90
C ASP A 165 17.70 9.40 -8.89
N MET A 166 17.63 8.39 -8.02
CA MET A 166 18.64 8.19 -6.98
C MET A 166 20.02 7.81 -7.54
N LEU A 167 20.08 7.03 -8.62
CA LEU A 167 21.35 6.75 -9.31
C LEU A 167 21.96 8.02 -9.92
N PHE A 168 21.14 8.91 -10.47
CA PHE A 168 21.60 10.20 -10.98
C PHE A 168 22.14 11.06 -9.84
N ARG A 169 21.39 11.24 -8.76
CA ARG A 169 21.84 12.02 -7.59
C ARG A 169 23.12 11.44 -6.99
N ARG A 170 23.20 10.11 -6.86
CA ARG A 170 24.42 9.41 -6.42
C ARG A 170 25.62 9.77 -7.29
N LYS A 171 25.46 9.77 -8.63
CA LYS A 171 26.52 10.14 -9.56
C LYS A 171 26.97 11.59 -9.34
N CYS A 172 26.04 12.52 -9.17
CA CYS A 172 26.35 13.93 -8.92
C CYS A 172 27.07 14.16 -7.59
N LEU A 173 26.58 13.56 -6.51
CA LEU A 173 27.13 13.72 -5.17
C LEU A 173 28.47 13.00 -4.98
N LYS A 174 28.77 12.00 -5.79
CA LYS A 174 30.06 11.30 -5.76
C LYS A 174 31.23 12.18 -6.21
N VAL A 175 31.02 13.07 -7.19
CA VAL A 175 32.07 13.93 -7.76
C VAL A 175 32.82 14.76 -6.70
N PRO A 176 32.16 15.54 -5.82
CA PRO A 176 32.88 16.28 -4.78
C PRO A 176 33.61 15.37 -3.77
N MET A 177 33.18 14.12 -3.62
CA MET A 177 33.83 13.15 -2.73
C MET A 177 35.09 12.52 -3.36
N GLU A 178 35.20 12.55 -4.69
CA GLU A 178 36.40 12.12 -5.41
C GLU A 178 37.44 13.24 -5.54
N HIS A 179 37.00 14.50 -5.45
CA HIS A 179 37.84 15.70 -5.57
C HIS A 179 37.77 16.56 -4.31
N VAL A 180 38.13 15.94 -3.19
CA VAL A 180 37.95 16.50 -1.84
C VAL A 180 38.65 17.85 -1.64
N ASN A 181 39.87 18.01 -2.14
CA ASN A 181 40.65 19.24 -1.93
C ASN A 181 40.05 20.44 -2.67
N GLU A 182 39.62 20.22 -3.92
CA GLU A 182 38.93 21.22 -4.73
C GLU A 182 37.57 21.56 -4.12
N PHE A 183 36.84 20.55 -3.66
CA PHE A 183 35.57 20.74 -2.99
C PHE A 183 35.73 21.57 -1.71
N ASP A 184 36.70 21.25 -0.85
CA ASP A 184 36.94 21.99 0.39
C ASP A 184 37.32 23.47 0.15
N ARG A 185 37.99 23.79 -0.97
CA ARG A 185 38.25 25.19 -1.38
C ARG A 185 36.97 25.90 -1.80
N LEU A 186 36.08 25.23 -2.54
CA LEU A 186 34.77 25.83 -2.91
C LEU A 186 33.91 26.12 -1.67
N LEU A 187 34.04 25.31 -0.62
CA LEU A 187 33.32 25.50 0.64
C LEU A 187 33.75 26.74 1.43
N ASP A 188 34.83 27.42 1.07
CA ASP A 188 35.18 28.70 1.71
C ASP A 188 34.14 29.78 1.37
N ASP A 189 33.50 29.71 0.19
CA ASP A 189 32.36 30.57 -0.16
C ASP A 189 31.11 30.21 0.66
N ARG A 190 30.64 31.18 1.45
CA ARG A 190 29.43 31.06 2.27
C ARG A 190 28.17 30.86 1.43
N THR A 191 28.07 31.49 0.27
CA THR A 191 26.91 31.39 -0.62
C THR A 191 26.82 29.98 -1.20
N TYR A 192 27.96 29.46 -1.67
CA TYR A 192 28.05 28.09 -2.16
C TYR A 192 27.65 27.06 -1.09
N ARG A 193 28.15 27.20 0.15
CA ARG A 193 27.74 26.36 1.29
C ARG A 193 26.24 26.38 1.54
N PHE A 194 25.66 27.58 1.58
CA PHE A 194 24.23 27.73 1.85
C PHE A 194 23.39 27.02 0.78
N GLN A 195 23.70 27.23 -0.51
CA GLN A 195 23.00 26.56 -1.62
C GLN A 195 23.14 25.03 -1.55
N LEU A 196 24.32 24.54 -1.17
CA LEU A 196 24.57 23.10 -1.06
C LEU A 196 23.76 22.47 0.08
N LEU A 197 23.67 23.13 1.24
CA LEU A 197 22.87 22.68 2.37
C LEU A 197 21.37 22.68 2.05
N GLU A 198 20.85 23.74 1.41
CA GLU A 198 19.45 23.78 0.94
C GLU A 198 19.14 22.64 -0.06
N GLY A 199 20.09 22.35 -0.94
CA GLY A 199 20.02 21.20 -1.85
C GLY A 199 19.94 19.88 -1.10
N ASN A 200 20.81 19.67 -0.09
CA ASN A 200 20.82 18.47 0.73
C ASN A 200 19.49 18.25 1.47
N VAL A 201 18.91 19.29 2.07
CA VAL A 201 17.60 19.20 2.73
C VAL A 201 16.52 18.67 1.77
N THR A 202 16.57 19.09 0.50
CA THR A 202 15.65 18.58 -0.53
C THR A 202 15.91 17.12 -0.90
N ILE A 203 17.17 16.72 -0.95
CA ILE A 203 17.57 15.33 -1.22
C ILE A 203 17.13 14.41 -0.08
N GLU A 204 17.39 14.78 1.17
CA GLU A 204 17.00 14.01 2.34
C GLU A 204 15.49 13.83 2.46
N ARG A 205 14.71 14.90 2.19
CA ARG A 205 13.24 14.79 2.12
C ARG A 205 12.81 13.76 1.08
N THR A 206 13.44 13.81 -0.10
CA THR A 206 13.17 12.84 -1.17
C THR A 206 13.49 11.42 -0.72
N ILE A 207 14.65 11.20 -0.09
CA ILE A 207 15.08 9.88 0.42
C ILE A 207 14.08 9.35 1.44
N ASN A 208 13.64 10.19 2.38
CA ASN A 208 12.68 9.80 3.41
C ASN A 208 11.35 9.36 2.80
N ARG A 209 10.81 10.13 1.85
CA ARG A 209 9.57 9.78 1.15
C ARG A 209 9.69 8.53 0.28
N MET A 210 10.79 8.41 -0.46
CA MET A 210 11.07 7.20 -1.26
C MET A 210 11.20 5.97 -0.37
N SER A 211 11.84 6.10 0.80
CA SER A 211 11.97 4.99 1.75
C SER A 211 10.61 4.56 2.31
N GLN A 212 9.73 5.52 2.62
CA GLN A 212 8.36 5.23 3.06
C GLN A 212 7.55 4.51 1.97
N MET A 213 7.54 5.06 0.74
CA MET A 213 6.87 4.42 -0.40
C MET A 213 7.43 3.03 -0.69
N LEU A 214 8.75 2.84 -0.60
CA LEU A 214 9.40 1.56 -0.82
C LEU A 214 8.98 0.52 0.23
N ASN A 215 8.94 0.92 1.51
CA ASN A 215 8.47 0.05 2.58
C ASN A 215 7.00 -0.36 2.39
N ASP A 216 6.15 0.58 1.97
CA ASP A 216 4.75 0.29 1.66
C ASP A 216 4.62 -0.70 0.48
N TYR A 217 5.43 -0.51 -0.58
CA TYR A 217 5.47 -1.48 -1.68
C TYR A 217 5.94 -2.86 -1.24
N LEU A 218 6.92 -2.96 -0.33
CA LEU A 218 7.36 -4.26 0.18
C LEU A 218 6.24 -4.99 0.95
N VAL A 219 5.40 -4.26 1.68
CA VAL A 219 4.20 -4.83 2.32
C VAL A 219 3.19 -5.28 1.27
N ASP A 220 2.92 -4.46 0.25
CA ASP A 220 2.01 -4.80 -0.85
C ASP A 220 2.48 -6.06 -1.61
N ILE A 221 3.78 -6.09 -1.99
CA ILE A 221 4.43 -7.19 -2.70
C ILE A 221 4.37 -8.48 -1.89
N ASN A 222 4.74 -8.43 -0.60
CA ASN A 222 4.69 -9.61 0.26
C ASN A 222 3.25 -10.12 0.44
N THR A 223 2.29 -9.22 0.58
CA THR A 223 0.87 -9.60 0.68
C THR A 223 0.41 -10.31 -0.59
N PHE A 224 0.72 -9.76 -1.76
CA PHE A 224 0.34 -10.37 -3.03
C PHE A 224 1.10 -11.69 -3.26
N GLN A 225 2.39 -11.77 -2.94
CA GLN A 225 3.17 -12.99 -3.06
C GLN A 225 2.57 -14.15 -2.24
N ASN A 226 2.23 -13.89 -0.98
CA ASN A 226 1.62 -14.91 -0.12
C ASN A 226 0.23 -15.31 -0.63
N ALA A 227 -0.60 -14.36 -1.08
CA ALA A 227 -1.91 -14.67 -1.63
C ALA A 227 -1.83 -15.43 -2.96
N ASN A 228 -0.87 -15.08 -3.82
CA ASN A 228 -0.63 -15.75 -5.09
C ASN A 228 -0.20 -17.21 -4.89
N GLN A 229 0.59 -17.52 -3.86
CA GLN A 229 0.92 -18.90 -3.50
C GLN A 229 -0.32 -19.73 -3.12
N GLN A 230 -1.30 -19.11 -2.45
CA GLN A 230 -2.57 -19.78 -2.10
C GLN A 230 -3.41 -20.04 -3.35
N LEU A 231 -3.47 -19.08 -4.28
CA LEU A 231 -4.15 -19.26 -5.57
C LEU A 231 -3.47 -20.35 -6.41
N ASP A 232 -2.14 -20.33 -6.52
CA ASP A 232 -1.38 -21.33 -7.25
C ASP A 232 -1.58 -22.74 -6.67
N SER A 233 -1.50 -22.87 -5.35
CA SER A 233 -1.77 -24.14 -4.66
C SER A 233 -3.20 -24.64 -4.90
N TYR A 234 -4.18 -23.74 -4.90
CA TYR A 234 -5.57 -24.08 -5.17
C TYR A 234 -5.78 -24.54 -6.62
N LEU A 235 -5.18 -23.85 -7.60
CA LEU A 235 -5.24 -24.24 -9.01
C LEU A 235 -4.62 -25.63 -9.21
N LEU A 236 -3.45 -25.89 -8.62
CA LEU A 236 -2.81 -27.20 -8.66
C LEU A 236 -3.69 -28.30 -8.04
N GLN A 237 -4.38 -28.00 -6.94
CA GLN A 237 -5.25 -28.95 -6.26
C GLN A 237 -6.46 -29.35 -7.10
N ILE A 238 -7.13 -28.39 -7.76
CA ILE A 238 -8.30 -28.69 -8.59
C ILE A 238 -7.92 -29.34 -9.92
N GLY A 239 -6.69 -29.09 -10.40
CA GLY A 239 -6.14 -29.68 -11.61
C GLY A 239 -6.87 -29.24 -12.89
N HIS A 240 -6.49 -29.82 -14.04
CA HIS A 240 -7.07 -29.44 -15.35
C HIS A 240 -8.22 -30.35 -15.81
N ASN A 241 -8.44 -31.50 -15.16
CA ASN A 241 -9.35 -32.52 -15.66
C ASN A 241 -10.81 -32.05 -15.72
N TRP A 242 -11.23 -31.19 -14.79
CA TRP A 242 -12.59 -30.66 -14.73
C TRP A 242 -12.93 -29.74 -15.90
N THR A 243 -11.93 -29.24 -16.63
CA THR A 243 -12.15 -28.35 -17.78
C THR A 243 -12.28 -29.09 -19.11
N ALA A 244 -12.18 -30.42 -19.12
CA ALA A 244 -12.09 -31.19 -20.36
C ALA A 244 -13.35 -31.10 -21.24
N MET A 245 -14.51 -30.82 -20.65
CA MET A 245 -15.81 -30.78 -21.33
C MET A 245 -16.21 -29.38 -21.80
N ASP A 246 -15.48 -28.34 -21.38
CA ASP A 246 -15.79 -26.94 -21.72
C ASP A 246 -14.51 -26.18 -22.07
N GLY A 247 -14.38 -25.85 -23.36
CA GLY A 247 -13.20 -25.18 -23.90
C GLY A 247 -13.04 -23.73 -23.45
N ASP A 248 -14.10 -23.05 -23.02
CA ASP A 248 -14.03 -21.68 -22.49
C ASP A 248 -13.52 -21.71 -21.05
N ILE A 249 -14.07 -22.62 -20.24
CA ILE A 249 -13.56 -22.89 -18.88
C ILE A 249 -12.09 -23.33 -18.93
N GLY A 250 -11.72 -24.20 -19.87
CA GLY A 250 -10.33 -24.63 -20.05
C GLY A 250 -9.38 -23.48 -20.37
N ARG A 251 -9.83 -22.50 -21.17
CA ARG A 251 -9.07 -21.28 -21.47
C ARG A 251 -8.91 -20.39 -20.23
N ILE A 252 -9.97 -20.20 -19.45
CA ILE A 252 -9.93 -19.41 -18.20
C ILE A 252 -8.95 -20.05 -17.21
N TYR A 253 -9.05 -21.36 -16.97
CA TYR A 253 -8.17 -22.07 -16.05
C TYR A 253 -6.70 -21.98 -16.49
N SER A 254 -6.41 -22.24 -17.77
CA SER A 254 -5.06 -22.14 -18.32
C SER A 254 -4.48 -20.72 -18.19
N ALA A 255 -5.29 -19.69 -18.46
CA ALA A 255 -4.89 -18.30 -18.27
C ALA A 255 -4.60 -17.99 -16.80
N MET A 256 -5.40 -18.51 -15.86
CA MET A 256 -5.15 -18.32 -14.43
C MET A 256 -3.84 -18.97 -13.97
N CYS A 257 -3.52 -20.19 -14.42
CA CYS A 257 -2.22 -20.83 -14.14
C CYS A 257 -1.05 -20.03 -14.75
N GLY A 258 -1.23 -19.49 -15.96
CA GLY A 258 -0.24 -18.62 -16.58
C GLY A 258 -0.02 -17.33 -15.78
N ASN A 259 -1.11 -16.72 -15.31
CA ASN A 259 -1.06 -15.50 -14.50
C ASN A 259 -0.35 -15.75 -13.15
N THR A 260 -0.68 -16.82 -12.41
CA THR A 260 -0.01 -17.09 -11.13
C THR A 260 1.50 -17.27 -11.29
N GLY A 261 1.93 -18.01 -12.31
CA GLY A 261 3.33 -18.20 -12.64
C GLY A 261 4.03 -16.90 -13.05
N GLY A 262 3.40 -16.11 -13.93
CA GLY A 262 3.92 -14.81 -14.38
C GLY A 262 4.05 -13.80 -13.23
N TRP A 263 3.03 -13.70 -12.39
CA TRP A 263 3.02 -12.82 -11.21
C TRP A 263 4.11 -13.21 -10.22
N ALA A 264 4.33 -14.50 -9.96
CA ALA A 264 5.39 -14.95 -9.06
C ALA A 264 6.78 -14.49 -9.52
N GLN A 265 7.09 -14.66 -10.81
CA GLN A 265 8.36 -14.20 -11.39
C GLN A 265 8.48 -12.67 -11.34
N PHE A 266 7.40 -11.95 -11.66
CA PHE A 266 7.40 -10.49 -11.67
C PHE A 266 7.57 -9.90 -10.26
N LEU A 267 6.89 -10.46 -9.25
CA LEU A 267 7.05 -10.07 -7.85
C LEU A 267 8.49 -10.27 -7.37
N GLN A 268 9.14 -11.38 -7.74
CA GLN A 268 10.55 -11.59 -7.41
C GLN A 268 11.46 -10.53 -8.06
N SER A 269 11.18 -10.15 -9.30
CA SER A 269 11.88 -9.05 -9.97
C SER A 269 11.69 -7.72 -9.24
N LEU A 270 10.47 -7.42 -8.77
CA LEU A 270 10.17 -6.21 -8.01
C LEU A 270 10.95 -6.17 -6.68
N VAL A 271 11.05 -7.28 -5.95
CA VAL A 271 11.85 -7.37 -4.71
C VAL A 271 13.31 -7.01 -4.99
N ALA A 272 13.93 -7.61 -6.02
CA ALA A 272 15.32 -7.32 -6.38
C ALA A 272 15.54 -5.83 -6.75
N LYS A 273 14.58 -5.21 -7.45
CA LYS A 273 14.62 -3.77 -7.76
C LYS A 273 14.45 -2.92 -6.50
N ALA A 274 13.56 -3.31 -5.59
CA ALA A 274 13.34 -2.63 -4.33
C ALA A 274 14.58 -2.65 -3.43
N GLU A 275 15.23 -3.80 -3.30
CA GLU A 275 16.51 -3.94 -2.56
C GLU A 275 17.59 -3.04 -3.14
N LYS A 276 17.73 -3.04 -4.47
CA LYS A 276 18.69 -2.17 -5.16
C LYS A 276 18.40 -0.69 -4.90
N LEU A 277 17.14 -0.27 -4.94
CA LEU A 277 16.75 1.10 -4.58
C LEU A 277 17.12 1.43 -3.13
N GLY A 278 16.83 0.53 -2.19
CA GLY A 278 17.21 0.67 -0.78
C GLY A 278 18.71 0.92 -0.59
N VAL A 279 19.56 0.14 -1.26
CA VAL A 279 21.02 0.33 -1.24
C VAL A 279 21.42 1.71 -1.77
N VAL A 280 20.84 2.15 -2.89
CA VAL A 280 21.17 3.46 -3.47
C VAL A 280 20.70 4.60 -2.58
N LEU A 281 19.54 4.50 -1.93
CA LEU A 281 19.04 5.49 -0.97
C LEU A 281 20.03 5.70 0.18
N VAL A 282 20.54 4.61 0.77
CA VAL A 282 21.58 4.66 1.83
C VAL A 282 22.87 5.32 1.33
N GLN A 283 23.31 4.98 0.11
CA GLN A 283 24.51 5.59 -0.48
C GLN A 283 24.36 7.10 -0.68
N VAL A 284 23.21 7.56 -1.20
CA VAL A 284 22.92 8.99 -1.40
C VAL A 284 22.88 9.70 -0.04
N SER A 285 22.21 9.13 0.96
CA SER A 285 22.17 9.70 2.32
C SER A 285 23.57 9.82 2.93
N SER A 286 24.44 8.82 2.73
CA SER A 286 25.83 8.88 3.20
C SER A 286 26.61 10.04 2.56
N TYR A 287 26.38 10.35 1.28
CA TYR A 287 27.03 11.51 0.64
C TYR A 287 26.49 12.84 1.18
N CYS A 288 25.17 12.94 1.41
CA CYS A 288 24.57 14.13 2.03
C CYS A 288 25.22 14.39 3.41
N ASN A 289 25.31 13.37 4.27
CA ASN A 289 25.93 13.47 5.59
C ASN A 289 27.39 13.96 5.54
N GLU A 290 28.19 13.44 4.60
CA GLU A 290 29.60 13.85 4.46
C GLU A 290 29.73 15.29 3.96
N ILE A 291 28.86 15.71 3.03
CA ILE A 291 28.79 17.09 2.56
C ILE A 291 28.43 18.04 3.72
N GLU A 292 27.42 17.71 4.52
CA GLU A 292 27.02 18.53 5.67
C GLU A 292 28.14 18.69 6.70
N LYS A 293 28.82 17.59 7.02
CA LYS A 293 29.98 17.59 7.92
C LYS A 293 31.07 18.54 7.43
N ARG A 294 31.36 18.54 6.13
CA ARG A 294 32.37 19.40 5.50
C ARG A 294 31.94 20.86 5.48
N CYS A 295 30.69 21.15 5.12
CA CYS A 295 30.11 22.50 5.24
C CYS A 295 30.22 23.03 6.67
N GLY A 296 29.93 22.19 7.67
CA GLY A 296 30.08 22.53 9.08
C GLY A 296 31.53 22.82 9.48
N ALA A 297 32.49 22.04 8.97
CA ALA A 297 33.91 22.27 9.22
C ALA A 297 34.40 23.59 8.59
N ALA A 298 34.07 23.85 7.34
CA ALA A 298 34.38 25.12 6.67
C ALA A 298 33.76 26.32 7.40
N SER A 299 32.52 26.19 7.88
CA SER A 299 31.84 27.22 8.66
C SER A 299 32.56 27.56 9.96
N ARG A 300 33.09 26.56 10.67
CA ARG A 300 33.90 26.80 11.87
C ARG A 300 35.24 27.47 11.56
N ARG A 301 35.89 27.12 10.45
CA ARG A 301 37.14 27.77 10.01
C ARG A 301 36.93 29.24 9.69
N SER A 302 35.81 29.62 9.07
CA SER A 302 35.52 31.02 8.72
C SER A 302 35.15 31.91 9.92
N MET A 303 34.94 31.35 11.12
CA MET A 303 34.61 32.11 12.34
C MET A 303 35.82 32.37 13.25
N VAL A 304 36.96 31.73 12.97
CA VAL A 304 38.25 31.91 13.66
C VAL A 304 39.10 32.89 12.86
#